data_AF-A0A1Y2MXK6-F1
#
_entry.id   AF-A0A1Y2MXK6-F1
#
_cell.length_a   1.000
_cell.length_b   1.000
_cell.length_c   1.000
_cell.angle_alpha   90.00
_cell.angle_beta   90.00
_cell.angle_gamma   90.00
#
_symmetry.space_group_name_H-M   'P 1'
#
loop_
_entity.id
_entity.type
_entity.pdbx_description
1 polymer ?
#
loop_
_entity_poly.entity_id
_entity_poly.type
_entity_poly.pdbx_seq_one_letter_code
_entity_poly.pdbx_strand_id
1 'polypeptide(L)'
;MTWRAGGGSRRTVPALAVGLAVSAALTLAISPSADPVTPGAPVGVATTARAQPAPVAPAVLPGPAPIGPGVVTETAGAGLCTAGFVFTSGDRTFLAQAAHCGGTGDETETDGCTSAAVPIGTPVTVRGTDRAVSGTLAWSSWNTMQARGERDADTCAYNDLALVELPREAGSAVGAAVPFFGGPEQVRSGSPALGTPVFGLANPPDATGARTVGARAGAIAGEVGGGWGHSVYSLVPGVAGESGSPLLDGEGRALGVLSSLSTTADRPSIEYTDLRRALDYAERTDGPPGLALAAGPPFTATPSGVDPRALAVPAGPGIG
;
A
#
# COMPACT_ATOMS: atom_id res chain seq x y z
N MET A 1 40.27 -26.04 42.91
CA MET A 1 40.58 -26.60 41.58
C MET A 1 40.14 -25.61 40.54
N THR A 2 41.12 -25.04 39.85
CA THR A 2 41.03 -23.92 38.90
C THR A 2 40.56 -24.38 37.53
N TRP A 3 39.57 -23.72 36.94
CA TRP A 3 39.24 -23.84 35.52
C TRP A 3 39.65 -22.56 34.78
N ARG A 4 40.54 -22.75 33.80
CA ARG A 4 41.16 -21.72 32.96
C ARG A 4 40.18 -21.22 31.89
N ALA A 5 40.13 -19.90 31.73
CA ALA A 5 39.54 -19.21 30.59
C ALA A 5 40.43 -19.38 29.34
N GLY A 6 39.85 -19.79 28.22
CA GLY A 6 40.49 -19.85 26.91
C GLY A 6 40.13 -18.62 26.08
N GLY A 7 41.12 -17.77 25.81
CA GLY A 7 41.02 -16.65 24.87
C GLY A 7 41.14 -17.12 23.41
N GLY A 8 40.21 -16.66 22.57
CA GLY A 8 40.19 -16.88 21.13
C GLY A 8 40.32 -15.55 20.37
N SER A 9 41.37 -15.47 19.56
CA SER A 9 41.92 -14.31 18.87
C SER A 9 40.94 -13.54 17.96
N ARG A 10 40.85 -12.22 18.12
CA ARG A 10 40.25 -11.29 17.15
C ARG A 10 41.26 -11.04 16.03
N ARG A 11 40.95 -11.48 14.80
CA ARG A 11 41.70 -11.09 13.59
C ARG A 11 41.17 -9.76 13.08
N THR A 12 42.04 -8.75 13.10
CA THR A 12 41.89 -7.46 12.44
C THR A 12 42.09 -7.63 10.93
N VAL A 13 41.20 -7.04 10.13
CA VAL A 13 41.38 -6.88 8.68
C VAL A 13 41.84 -5.44 8.43
N PRO A 14 42.95 -5.20 7.73
CA PRO A 14 43.43 -3.85 7.47
C PRO A 14 42.65 -3.21 6.32
N ALA A 15 42.30 -1.94 6.51
CA ALA A 15 41.86 -1.05 5.46
C ALA A 15 43.04 -0.72 4.53
N LEU A 16 42.83 -0.87 3.23
CA LEU A 16 43.69 -0.30 2.18
C LEU A 16 42.82 0.63 1.34
N ALA A 17 43.05 1.92 1.55
CA ALA A 17 42.69 2.97 0.62
C ALA A 17 43.74 3.03 -0.51
N VAL A 18 43.33 3.64 -1.64
CA VAL A 18 44.09 4.42 -2.63
C VAL A 18 43.70 4.00 -4.05
N GLY A 19 43.25 4.98 -4.84
CA GLY A 19 43.10 4.82 -6.28
C GLY A 19 42.23 5.87 -6.96
N LEU A 20 42.56 7.16 -6.81
CA LEU A 20 42.11 8.17 -7.76
C LEU A 20 42.72 7.88 -9.14
N ALA A 21 41.88 7.78 -10.17
CA ALA A 21 42.32 7.91 -11.55
C ALA A 21 41.35 8.85 -12.30
N VAL A 22 41.82 10.08 -12.44
CA VAL A 22 41.31 11.11 -13.35
C VAL A 22 41.39 10.58 -14.78
N SER A 23 40.29 10.57 -15.53
CA SER A 23 40.31 10.36 -16.97
C SER A 23 39.85 11.63 -17.68
N ALA A 24 40.77 12.12 -18.50
CA ALA A 24 40.70 13.39 -19.21
C ALA A 24 39.61 13.40 -20.29
N ALA A 25 38.89 14.52 -20.36
CA ALA A 25 38.00 14.86 -21.46
C ALA A 25 38.83 15.11 -22.73
N LEU A 26 38.57 14.33 -23.77
CA LEU A 26 39.09 14.57 -25.11
C LEU A 26 38.01 15.30 -25.92
N THR A 27 38.13 16.61 -26.01
CA THR A 27 37.29 17.46 -26.88
C THR A 27 37.80 17.38 -28.31
N LEU A 28 37.13 16.60 -29.15
CA LEU A 28 37.34 16.62 -30.60
C LEU A 28 36.62 17.85 -31.19
N ALA A 29 37.39 18.83 -31.67
CA ALA A 29 36.89 19.95 -32.44
C ALA A 29 36.53 19.47 -33.87
N ILE A 30 35.26 19.57 -34.23
CA ILE A 30 34.76 19.29 -35.58
C ILE A 30 34.52 20.64 -36.25
N SER A 31 35.26 20.93 -37.32
CA SER A 31 35.03 22.09 -38.18
C SER A 31 33.74 21.93 -38.99
N PRO A 32 32.89 22.95 -39.15
CA PRO A 32 31.78 22.90 -40.09
C PRO A 32 32.26 23.26 -41.51
N SER A 33 32.10 22.34 -42.45
CA SER A 33 32.12 22.61 -43.89
C SER A 33 30.76 23.20 -44.28
N ALA A 34 30.75 24.43 -44.80
CA ALA A 34 29.55 25.07 -45.33
C ALA A 34 29.36 24.65 -46.79
N ASP A 35 28.37 23.80 -47.05
CA ASP A 35 27.84 23.57 -48.39
C ASP A 35 26.74 24.61 -48.70
N PRO A 36 26.67 25.17 -49.92
CA PRO A 36 25.63 26.10 -50.31
C PRO A 36 24.29 25.38 -50.50
N VAL A 37 23.29 25.77 -49.69
CA VAL A 37 21.90 25.30 -49.81
C VAL A 37 21.21 25.99 -50.98
N THR A 38 20.90 25.23 -52.02
CA THR A 38 19.94 25.59 -53.07
C THR A 38 18.51 25.65 -52.50
N PRO A 39 17.71 26.71 -52.76
CA PRO A 39 16.32 26.75 -52.30
C PRO A 39 15.46 25.74 -53.06
N GLY A 40 15.08 24.64 -52.40
CA GLY A 40 14.07 23.70 -52.87
C GLY A 40 12.66 24.26 -52.68
N ALA A 41 11.80 24.05 -53.68
CA ALA A 41 10.40 24.46 -53.70
C ALA A 41 9.59 23.91 -52.50
N PRO A 42 8.56 24.63 -52.02
CA PRO A 42 7.77 24.17 -50.88
C PRO A 42 6.88 23.00 -51.29
N VAL A 43 7.23 21.79 -50.82
CA VAL A 43 6.30 20.66 -50.83
C VAL A 43 5.41 20.79 -49.61
N GLY A 44 4.17 21.22 -49.83
CA GLY A 44 3.13 21.27 -48.80
C GLY A 44 2.76 19.86 -48.34
N VAL A 45 3.34 19.42 -47.23
CA VAL A 45 2.86 18.23 -46.51
C VAL A 45 1.77 18.69 -45.56
N ALA A 46 0.52 18.58 -46.00
CA ALA A 46 -0.64 18.72 -45.13
C ALA A 46 -0.83 17.41 -44.33
N THR A 47 -0.05 17.23 -43.27
CA THR A 47 -0.32 16.22 -42.24
C THR A 47 -1.33 16.79 -41.26
N THR A 48 -2.63 16.58 -41.54
CA THR A 48 -3.66 16.67 -40.48
C THR A 48 -3.52 15.45 -39.58
N ALA A 49 -2.54 15.47 -38.69
CA ALA A 49 -2.51 14.54 -37.56
C ALA A 49 -3.72 14.87 -36.67
N ARG A 50 -4.76 14.03 -36.71
CA ARG A 50 -5.81 14.06 -35.69
C ARG A 50 -5.12 13.81 -34.35
N ALA A 51 -5.08 14.82 -33.50
CA ALA A 51 -4.76 14.62 -32.09
C ALA A 51 -5.77 13.59 -31.56
N GLN A 52 -5.30 12.37 -31.29
CA GLN A 52 -6.09 11.43 -30.50
C GLN A 52 -6.28 12.08 -29.12
N PRO A 53 -7.51 12.12 -28.58
CA PRO A 53 -7.70 12.56 -27.21
C PRO A 53 -6.81 11.69 -26.33
N ALA A 54 -5.98 12.32 -25.51
CA ALA A 54 -5.23 11.60 -24.48
C ALA A 54 -6.24 10.78 -23.66
N PRO A 55 -5.92 9.54 -23.27
CA PRO A 55 -6.78 8.78 -22.38
C PRO A 55 -7.05 9.64 -21.15
N VAL A 56 -8.33 9.97 -20.93
CA VAL A 56 -8.77 10.72 -19.77
C VAL A 56 -8.43 9.85 -18.57
N ALA A 57 -7.48 10.30 -17.74
CA ALA A 57 -7.17 9.63 -16.49
C ALA A 57 -8.47 9.41 -15.71
N PRO A 58 -8.63 8.27 -15.01
CA PRO A 58 -9.85 8.01 -14.27
C PRO A 58 -10.08 9.15 -13.29
N ALA A 59 -11.29 9.69 -13.29
CA ALA A 59 -11.65 10.84 -12.46
C ALA A 59 -11.85 10.40 -11.00
N VAL A 60 -10.78 9.93 -10.36
CA VAL A 60 -10.76 9.74 -8.91
C VAL A 60 -10.81 11.12 -8.26
N LEU A 61 -11.83 11.36 -7.45
CA LEU A 61 -11.94 12.58 -6.69
C LEU A 61 -10.86 12.59 -5.60
N PRO A 62 -10.15 13.72 -5.38
CA PRO A 62 -9.24 13.80 -4.25
C PRO A 62 -10.00 13.61 -2.93
N GLY A 63 -11.14 14.28 -2.78
CA GLY A 63 -11.97 14.29 -1.58
C GLY A 63 -12.78 13.01 -1.33
N PRO A 64 -13.59 12.99 -0.25
CA PRO A 64 -14.46 11.87 0.05
C PRO A 64 -15.51 11.69 -1.05
N ALA A 65 -15.83 10.44 -1.33
CA ALA A 65 -16.87 10.04 -2.28
C ALA A 65 -17.57 8.77 -1.78
N PRO A 66 -18.68 8.34 -2.42
CA PRO A 66 -19.39 7.16 -1.96
C PRO A 66 -18.58 5.86 -2.00
N ILE A 67 -17.61 5.74 -2.90
CA ILE A 67 -16.67 4.62 -3.01
C ILE A 67 -15.27 5.13 -2.69
N GLY A 68 -14.54 4.44 -1.82
CA GLY A 68 -13.20 4.87 -1.40
C GLY A 68 -12.73 4.15 -0.13
N PRO A 69 -11.71 4.67 0.56
CA PRO A 69 -11.23 4.10 1.81
C PRO A 69 -12.34 3.99 2.88
N GLY A 70 -12.35 2.87 3.61
CA GLY A 70 -13.29 2.61 4.69
C GLY A 70 -14.61 1.94 4.27
N VAL A 71 -14.93 1.89 2.98
CA VAL A 71 -16.13 1.17 2.51
C VAL A 71 -15.95 -0.34 2.63
N VAL A 72 -17.04 -1.09 2.75
CA VAL A 72 -16.97 -2.55 2.88
C VAL A 72 -16.71 -3.20 1.53
N THR A 73 -15.82 -4.19 1.49
CA THR A 73 -15.65 -5.11 0.36
C THR A 73 -16.09 -6.51 0.77
N GLU A 74 -16.82 -7.20 -0.11
CA GLU A 74 -17.23 -8.60 0.07
C GLU A 74 -16.80 -9.41 -1.14
N THR A 75 -15.82 -10.28 -0.96
CA THR A 75 -15.31 -11.13 -2.03
C THR A 75 -16.18 -12.37 -2.14
N ALA A 76 -16.72 -12.64 -3.33
CA ALA A 76 -17.66 -13.73 -3.53
C ALA A 76 -17.04 -15.09 -3.17
N GLY A 77 -17.68 -15.82 -2.23
CA GLY A 77 -17.19 -17.11 -1.74
C GLY A 77 -16.05 -17.03 -0.71
N ALA A 78 -15.74 -15.83 -0.21
CA ALA A 78 -14.67 -15.57 0.75
C ALA A 78 -15.14 -14.58 1.84
N GLY A 79 -14.27 -13.65 2.24
CA GLY A 79 -14.46 -12.77 3.38
C GLY A 79 -15.09 -11.40 3.08
N LEU A 80 -15.53 -10.77 4.18
CA LEU A 80 -15.91 -9.36 4.24
C LEU A 80 -14.76 -8.57 4.86
N CYS A 81 -14.40 -7.47 4.21
CA CYS A 81 -13.28 -6.61 4.58
C CYS A 81 -13.62 -5.12 4.45
N THR A 82 -12.61 -4.27 4.70
CA THR A 82 -12.69 -2.81 4.59
C THR A 82 -11.68 -2.34 3.56
N ALA A 83 -12.11 -1.49 2.63
CA ALA A 83 -11.25 -0.94 1.59
C ALA A 83 -10.17 -0.02 2.16
N GLY A 84 -8.95 -0.18 1.65
CA GLY A 84 -7.79 0.64 1.93
C GLY A 84 -7.71 1.83 1.00
N PHE A 85 -6.60 1.95 0.27
CA PHE A 85 -6.34 3.07 -0.62
C PHE A 85 -6.89 2.88 -2.04
N VAL A 86 -7.05 3.98 -2.76
CA VAL A 86 -7.39 4.00 -4.19
C VAL A 86 -6.09 4.04 -5.01
N PHE A 87 -6.01 3.21 -6.05
CA PHE A 87 -4.93 3.21 -7.01
C PHE A 87 -5.46 3.39 -8.44
N THR A 88 -4.58 3.81 -9.33
CA THR A 88 -4.86 3.95 -10.77
C THR A 88 -3.76 3.28 -11.59
N SER A 89 -4.11 2.75 -12.76
CA SER A 89 -3.16 2.26 -13.77
C SER A 89 -3.79 2.52 -15.14
N GLY A 90 -3.25 3.49 -15.89
CA GLY A 90 -3.87 3.97 -17.12
C GLY A 90 -5.28 4.52 -16.84
N ASP A 91 -6.30 3.95 -17.49
CA ASP A 91 -7.71 4.31 -17.32
C ASP A 91 -8.46 3.45 -16.28
N ARG A 92 -7.75 2.55 -15.58
CA ARG A 92 -8.30 1.64 -14.58
C ARG A 92 -8.17 2.21 -13.18
N THR A 93 -9.13 1.91 -12.32
CA THR A 93 -9.16 2.30 -10.91
C THR A 93 -9.26 1.06 -10.04
N PHE A 94 -8.50 1.04 -8.94
CA PHE A 94 -8.46 -0.09 -8.02
C PHE A 94 -8.69 0.38 -6.60
N LEU A 95 -9.34 -0.46 -5.79
CA LEU A 95 -9.33 -0.38 -4.33
C LEU A 95 -8.41 -1.44 -3.78
N ALA A 96 -7.53 -1.06 -2.87
CA ALA A 96 -6.80 -2.03 -2.06
C ALA A 96 -7.74 -2.68 -1.04
N GLN A 97 -7.52 -3.96 -0.81
CA GLN A 97 -8.01 -4.71 0.34
C GLN A 97 -6.90 -5.66 0.82
N ALA A 98 -7.10 -6.34 1.94
CA ALA A 98 -6.19 -7.43 2.32
C ALA A 98 -6.36 -8.63 1.37
N ALA A 99 -5.29 -9.37 1.09
CA ALA A 99 -5.35 -10.53 0.18
C ALA A 99 -6.13 -11.71 0.80
N HIS A 100 -6.01 -11.92 2.11
CA HIS A 100 -6.77 -12.94 2.84
C HIS A 100 -8.29 -12.70 2.80
N CYS A 101 -8.77 -11.52 2.38
CA CYS A 101 -10.19 -11.29 2.11
C CYS A 101 -10.72 -12.18 0.98
N GLY A 102 -9.83 -12.69 0.13
CA GLY A 102 -10.11 -13.75 -0.85
C GLY A 102 -9.84 -15.17 -0.33
N GLY A 103 -9.41 -15.33 0.92
CA GLY A 103 -9.18 -16.62 1.55
C GLY A 103 -10.46 -17.42 1.71
N THR A 104 -10.39 -18.74 1.52
CA THR A 104 -11.51 -19.68 1.66
C THR A 104 -11.27 -20.74 2.72
N GLY A 105 -10.14 -20.64 3.43
CA GLY A 105 -9.74 -21.55 4.49
C GLY A 105 -10.26 -21.15 5.86
N ASP A 106 -9.79 -21.85 6.89
CA ASP A 106 -10.09 -21.51 8.28
C ASP A 106 -9.47 -20.16 8.68
N GLU A 107 -10.05 -19.47 9.65
CA GLU A 107 -9.57 -18.16 10.17
C GLU A 107 -8.11 -18.20 10.68
N THR A 108 -7.57 -19.39 10.96
CA THR A 108 -6.17 -19.58 11.38
C THR A 108 -5.19 -19.71 10.22
N GLU A 109 -5.69 -19.89 9.00
CA GLU A 109 -4.89 -19.98 7.78
C GLU A 109 -4.42 -18.58 7.36
N THR A 110 -3.17 -18.26 7.67
CA THR A 110 -2.58 -16.92 7.49
C THR A 110 -1.37 -16.91 6.55
N ASP A 111 -0.99 -18.08 6.01
CA ASP A 111 0.16 -18.21 5.11
C ASP A 111 -0.31 -18.08 3.66
N GLY A 112 -0.06 -16.92 3.04
CA GLY A 112 -0.53 -16.62 1.69
C GLY A 112 0.06 -17.51 0.60
N CYS A 113 1.13 -18.27 0.87
CA CYS A 113 1.73 -19.21 -0.08
C CYS A 113 1.04 -20.57 -0.08
N THR A 114 0.24 -20.90 0.93
CA THR A 114 -0.36 -22.24 1.09
C THR A 114 -1.85 -22.22 1.38
N SER A 115 -2.37 -21.15 1.96
CA SER A 115 -3.79 -20.96 2.25
C SER A 115 -4.64 -20.91 0.98
N ALA A 116 -5.81 -21.55 1.04
CA ALA A 116 -6.74 -21.55 -0.09
C ALA A 116 -7.31 -20.15 -0.32
N ALA A 117 -7.36 -19.72 -1.59
CA ALA A 117 -7.91 -18.42 -1.98
C ALA A 117 -8.75 -18.56 -3.26
N VAL A 118 -9.74 -17.68 -3.40
CA VAL A 118 -10.53 -17.54 -4.63
C VAL A 118 -9.62 -17.14 -5.80
N PRO A 119 -9.97 -17.50 -7.05
CA PRO A 119 -9.16 -17.12 -8.20
C PRO A 119 -9.24 -15.62 -8.49
N ILE A 120 -8.21 -15.09 -9.16
CA ILE A 120 -8.28 -13.78 -9.83
C ILE A 120 -9.47 -13.78 -10.80
N GLY A 121 -10.18 -12.66 -10.89
CA GLY A 121 -11.44 -12.54 -11.63
C GLY A 121 -12.70 -12.74 -10.77
N THR A 122 -12.54 -13.11 -9.48
CA THR A 122 -13.67 -13.26 -8.57
C THR A 122 -14.40 -11.93 -8.35
N PRO A 123 -15.74 -11.89 -8.42
CA PRO A 123 -16.51 -10.68 -8.13
C PRO A 123 -16.30 -10.20 -6.69
N VAL A 124 -16.18 -8.88 -6.52
CA VAL A 124 -16.12 -8.23 -5.21
C VAL A 124 -17.21 -7.18 -5.13
N THR A 125 -18.15 -7.35 -4.20
CA THR A 125 -19.16 -6.32 -3.93
C THR A 125 -18.53 -5.22 -3.10
N VAL A 126 -18.54 -3.99 -3.60
CA VAL A 126 -18.06 -2.80 -2.88
C VAL A 126 -19.27 -2.01 -2.43
N ARG A 127 -19.51 -1.95 -1.12
CA ARG A 127 -20.66 -1.26 -0.51
C ARG A 127 -20.28 0.17 -0.12
N GLY A 128 -20.47 1.08 -1.06
CA GLY A 128 -20.34 2.50 -0.80
C GLY A 128 -21.45 3.06 0.09
N THR A 129 -21.34 4.34 0.44
CA THR A 129 -22.25 5.00 1.38
C THR A 129 -23.67 5.16 0.87
N ASP A 130 -23.86 5.29 -0.45
CA ASP A 130 -25.17 5.50 -1.09
C ASP A 130 -25.48 4.46 -2.19
N ARG A 131 -24.54 3.56 -2.48
CA ARG A 131 -24.60 2.61 -3.60
C ARG A 131 -23.71 1.41 -3.37
N ALA A 132 -23.95 0.34 -4.13
CA ALA A 132 -23.00 -0.74 -4.28
C ALA A 132 -22.54 -0.84 -5.73
N VAL A 133 -21.27 -1.23 -5.93
CA VAL A 133 -20.73 -1.56 -7.26
C VAL A 133 -20.10 -2.95 -7.21
N SER A 134 -20.13 -3.65 -8.33
CA SER A 134 -19.47 -4.95 -8.47
C SER A 134 -18.09 -4.74 -9.10
N GLY A 135 -17.05 -4.77 -8.27
CA GLY A 135 -15.66 -4.84 -8.72
C GLY A 135 -15.21 -6.27 -9.03
N THR A 136 -13.94 -6.42 -9.35
CA THR A 136 -13.30 -7.71 -9.66
C THR A 136 -11.96 -7.80 -8.95
N LEU A 137 -11.66 -8.93 -8.30
CA LEU A 137 -10.33 -9.21 -7.77
C LEU A 137 -9.33 -9.30 -8.93
N ALA A 138 -8.59 -8.22 -9.18
CA ALA A 138 -7.73 -8.08 -10.35
C ALA A 138 -6.29 -8.52 -10.07
N TRP A 139 -5.87 -8.43 -8.80
CA TRP A 139 -4.57 -8.89 -8.34
C TRP A 139 -4.62 -9.24 -6.86
N SER A 140 -3.81 -10.20 -6.43
CA SER A 140 -3.71 -10.66 -5.04
C SER A 140 -2.31 -11.20 -4.79
N SER A 141 -1.64 -10.72 -3.75
CA SER A 141 -0.32 -11.20 -3.36
C SER A 141 -0.33 -12.70 -3.12
N TRP A 142 -1.38 -13.25 -2.51
CA TRP A 142 -1.51 -14.68 -2.22
C TRP A 142 -1.55 -15.51 -3.51
N ASN A 143 -2.43 -15.13 -4.46
CA ASN A 143 -2.51 -15.83 -5.75
C ASN A 143 -1.18 -15.74 -6.52
N THR A 144 -0.52 -14.58 -6.51
CA THR A 144 0.78 -14.39 -7.18
C THR A 144 1.88 -15.21 -6.52
N MET A 145 1.96 -15.21 -5.19
CA MET A 145 2.93 -16.00 -4.42
C MET A 145 2.77 -17.50 -4.70
N GLN A 146 1.53 -18.00 -4.66
CA GLN A 146 1.20 -19.40 -4.97
C GLN A 146 1.57 -19.77 -6.40
N ALA A 147 1.19 -18.93 -7.39
CA ALA A 147 1.50 -19.17 -8.80
C ALA A 147 3.01 -19.21 -9.09
N ARG A 148 3.80 -18.49 -8.30
CA ARG A 148 5.27 -18.43 -8.42
C ARG A 148 5.99 -19.43 -7.54
N GLY A 149 5.28 -20.15 -6.67
CA GLY A 149 5.88 -21.05 -5.69
C GLY A 149 6.82 -20.30 -4.73
N GLU A 150 6.41 -19.12 -4.27
CA GLU A 150 7.12 -18.35 -3.24
C GLU A 150 7.37 -19.21 -2.00
N ARG A 151 8.54 -19.05 -1.38
CA ARG A 151 8.98 -19.85 -0.23
C ARG A 151 9.59 -19.02 0.89
N ASP A 152 9.80 -17.73 0.66
CA ASP A 152 10.27 -16.84 1.72
C ASP A 152 9.19 -16.71 2.80
N ALA A 153 9.49 -17.22 3.99
CA ALA A 153 8.51 -17.34 5.07
C ALA A 153 7.91 -15.98 5.48
N ASP A 154 8.72 -14.92 5.49
CA ASP A 154 8.25 -13.59 5.84
C ASP A 154 7.34 -13.02 4.73
N THR A 155 7.68 -13.24 3.47
CA THR A 155 6.82 -12.84 2.34
C THR A 155 5.48 -13.58 2.39
N CYS A 156 5.50 -14.90 2.61
CA CYS A 156 4.29 -15.72 2.72
C CYS A 156 3.38 -15.29 3.88
N ALA A 157 3.97 -14.93 5.02
CA ALA A 157 3.20 -14.59 6.22
C ALA A 157 2.67 -13.14 6.25
N TYR A 158 3.30 -12.20 5.54
CA TYR A 158 3.02 -10.77 5.74
C TYR A 158 2.75 -9.96 4.46
N ASN A 159 2.92 -10.52 3.26
CA ASN A 159 2.50 -9.87 2.03
C ASN A 159 1.01 -10.15 1.77
N ASP A 160 0.16 -9.24 2.21
CA ASP A 160 -1.30 -9.44 2.25
C ASP A 160 -2.05 -8.31 1.53
N LEU A 161 -1.57 -7.90 0.36
CA LEU A 161 -2.21 -6.89 -0.47
C LEU A 161 -2.99 -7.54 -1.62
N ALA A 162 -4.22 -7.09 -1.84
CA ALA A 162 -4.98 -7.36 -3.05
C ALA A 162 -5.57 -6.09 -3.64
N LEU A 163 -5.84 -6.12 -4.95
CA LEU A 163 -6.40 -5.01 -5.72
C LEU A 163 -7.72 -5.44 -6.35
N VAL A 164 -8.78 -4.71 -6.02
CA VAL A 164 -10.10 -4.83 -6.61
C VAL A 164 -10.22 -3.79 -7.70
N GLU A 165 -10.29 -4.22 -8.96
CA GLU A 165 -10.61 -3.31 -10.06
C GLU A 165 -12.08 -2.90 -9.99
N LEU A 166 -12.31 -1.60 -10.06
CA LEU A 166 -13.64 -1.02 -10.09
C LEU A 166 -14.13 -0.91 -11.54
N PRO A 167 -15.45 -1.07 -11.77
CA PRO A 167 -16.01 -0.86 -13.09
C PRO A 167 -15.87 0.62 -13.49
N ARG A 168 -15.63 0.90 -14.78
CA ARG A 168 -15.30 2.23 -15.28
C ARG A 168 -16.37 3.27 -14.94
N GLU A 169 -17.64 2.87 -14.96
CA GLU A 169 -18.79 3.71 -14.61
C GLU A 169 -18.80 4.16 -13.14
N ALA A 170 -18.05 3.51 -12.25
CA ALA A 170 -17.92 3.94 -10.87
C ALA A 170 -17.06 5.21 -10.72
N GLY A 171 -16.23 5.58 -11.70
CA GLY A 171 -15.15 6.57 -11.55
C GLY A 171 -15.56 7.87 -10.86
N SER A 172 -16.66 8.50 -11.27
CA SER A 172 -17.15 9.75 -10.66
C SER A 172 -17.63 9.64 -9.20
N ALA A 173 -17.81 8.42 -8.71
CA ALA A 173 -18.17 8.10 -7.32
C ALA A 173 -16.98 7.61 -6.49
N VAL A 174 -15.76 7.56 -7.07
CA VAL A 174 -14.55 7.13 -6.37
C VAL A 174 -13.80 8.34 -5.80
N GLY A 175 -13.43 8.26 -4.52
CA GLY A 175 -12.70 9.30 -3.80
C GLY A 175 -11.50 8.71 -3.06
N ALA A 176 -10.37 9.42 -3.08
CA ALA A 176 -9.12 8.96 -2.47
C ALA A 176 -8.99 9.33 -0.99
N ALA A 177 -9.79 10.27 -0.48
CA ALA A 177 -9.70 10.74 0.89
C ALA A 177 -9.90 9.61 1.90
N VAL A 178 -8.95 9.44 2.84
CA VAL A 178 -9.19 8.63 4.04
C VAL A 178 -10.18 9.38 4.93
N PRO A 179 -11.32 8.78 5.33
CA PRO A 179 -12.29 9.39 6.22
C PRO A 179 -11.63 10.03 7.45
N PHE A 180 -12.16 11.18 7.86
CA PHE A 180 -11.63 12.05 8.93
C PHE A 180 -10.30 12.73 8.58
N PHE A 181 -9.30 11.99 8.14
CA PHE A 181 -7.90 12.45 8.09
C PHE A 181 -7.51 13.16 6.78
N GLY A 182 -8.23 12.95 5.68
CA GLY A 182 -7.74 13.33 4.35
C GLY A 182 -6.60 12.41 3.89
N GLY A 183 -5.72 12.90 3.02
CA GLY A 183 -4.69 12.07 2.39
C GLY A 183 -5.28 10.85 1.64
N PRO A 184 -4.44 9.89 1.22
CA PRO A 184 -2.98 9.93 1.35
C PRO A 184 -2.36 10.89 0.33
N GLU A 185 -1.24 11.51 0.68
CA GLU A 185 -0.53 12.41 -0.25
C GLU A 185 0.45 11.65 -1.15
N GLN A 186 1.02 10.56 -0.62
CA GLN A 186 1.97 9.68 -1.30
C GLN A 186 2.14 8.38 -0.50
N VAL A 187 2.74 7.35 -1.11
CA VAL A 187 3.16 6.15 -0.37
C VAL A 187 4.46 6.45 0.36
N ARG A 188 4.52 6.14 1.65
CA ARG A 188 5.70 6.33 2.48
C ARG A 188 6.87 5.50 1.97
N SER A 189 8.08 6.03 2.10
CA SER A 189 9.32 5.32 1.84
C SER A 189 10.04 5.02 3.16
N GLY A 190 10.50 3.79 3.32
CA GLY A 190 11.27 3.36 4.47
C GLY A 190 10.44 3.16 5.75
N SER A 191 11.09 2.53 6.72
CA SER A 191 10.47 2.10 7.98
C SER A 191 10.22 3.25 8.95
N PRO A 192 9.07 3.32 9.62
CA PRO A 192 8.84 4.33 10.64
C PRO A 192 9.60 3.99 11.92
N ALA A 193 10.00 5.03 12.66
CA ALA A 193 10.61 4.82 13.97
C ALA A 193 9.57 4.29 14.97
N LEU A 194 10.02 3.54 15.97
CA LEU A 194 9.17 3.14 17.10
C LEU A 194 8.52 4.37 17.76
N GLY A 195 7.25 4.24 18.13
CA GLY A 195 6.48 5.32 18.74
C GLY A 195 5.99 6.40 17.75
N THR A 196 6.31 6.29 16.46
CA THR A 196 5.78 7.22 15.44
C THR A 196 4.24 7.18 15.46
N PRO A 197 3.57 8.33 15.58
CA PRO A 197 2.11 8.41 15.51
C PRO A 197 1.60 7.92 14.16
N VAL A 198 0.53 7.14 14.17
CA VAL A 198 -0.14 6.64 12.97
C VAL A 198 -1.65 6.77 13.07
N PHE A 199 -2.30 6.90 11.92
CA PHE A 199 -3.72 7.21 11.78
C PHE A 199 -4.36 6.25 10.78
N GLY A 200 -5.55 5.76 11.08
CA GLY A 200 -6.25 4.80 10.23
C GLY A 200 -7.72 4.74 10.55
N LEU A 201 -8.39 3.70 10.09
CA LEU A 201 -9.83 3.54 10.29
C LEU A 201 -10.12 2.37 11.22
N ALA A 202 -11.18 2.53 12.01
CA ALA A 202 -11.96 1.44 12.57
C ALA A 202 -13.25 1.31 11.74
N ASN A 203 -13.79 0.11 11.63
CA ASN A 203 -15.05 -0.16 10.93
C ASN A 203 -15.83 -1.29 11.63
N PRO A 204 -16.12 -1.16 12.94
CA PRO A 204 -16.77 -2.21 13.71
C PRO A 204 -18.24 -2.42 13.26
N PRO A 205 -18.74 -3.66 13.34
CA PRO A 205 -20.16 -3.93 13.16
C PRO A 205 -20.96 -3.53 14.40
N ASP A 206 -22.19 -3.07 14.21
CA ASP A 206 -23.19 -2.94 15.25
C ASP A 206 -23.93 -4.28 15.49
N ALA A 207 -24.94 -4.26 16.37
CA ALA A 207 -25.73 -5.45 16.70
C ALA A 207 -26.51 -6.05 15.51
N THR A 208 -26.68 -5.29 14.42
CA THR A 208 -27.33 -5.73 13.18
C THR A 208 -26.32 -6.18 12.12
N GLY A 209 -25.02 -6.05 12.39
CA GLY A 209 -23.94 -6.31 11.45
C GLY A 209 -23.64 -5.11 10.53
N ALA A 210 -24.39 -4.01 10.63
CA ALA A 210 -24.10 -2.80 9.87
C ALA A 210 -22.82 -2.16 10.41
N ARG A 211 -21.97 -1.67 9.53
CA ARG A 211 -20.65 -1.12 9.90
C ARG A 211 -20.65 0.39 9.86
N THR A 212 -20.01 1.01 10.84
CA THR A 212 -19.81 2.46 10.91
C THR A 212 -18.32 2.77 10.97
N VAL A 213 -17.83 3.50 9.97
CA VAL A 213 -16.44 3.91 9.91
C VAL A 213 -16.15 4.92 11.02
N GLY A 214 -15.08 4.69 11.77
CA GLY A 214 -14.59 5.54 12.84
C GLY A 214 -13.11 5.84 12.67
N ALA A 215 -12.65 6.91 13.32
CA ALA A 215 -11.24 7.26 13.35
C ALA A 215 -10.46 6.34 14.30
N ARG A 216 -9.25 5.94 13.91
CA ARG A 216 -8.32 5.17 14.73
C ARG A 216 -6.96 5.85 14.72
N ALA A 217 -6.30 5.87 15.87
CA ALA A 217 -4.90 6.27 15.98
C ALA A 217 -4.11 5.30 16.84
N GLY A 218 -2.79 5.34 16.68
CA GLY A 218 -1.88 4.51 17.42
C GLY A 218 -0.44 4.98 17.29
N ALA A 219 0.48 4.09 17.69
CA ALA A 219 1.91 4.25 17.49
C ALA A 219 2.52 2.97 16.92
N ILE A 220 3.56 3.14 16.11
CA ILE A 220 4.40 2.03 15.64
C ILE A 220 5.00 1.29 16.84
N ALA A 221 4.68 0.01 16.94
CA ALA A 221 5.20 -0.92 17.93
C ALA A 221 6.47 -1.63 17.45
N GLY A 222 6.64 -1.78 16.14
CA GLY A 222 7.78 -2.43 15.51
C GLY A 222 7.51 -2.86 14.09
N GLU A 223 8.53 -3.43 13.46
CA GLU A 223 8.39 -4.15 12.20
C GLU A 223 8.18 -5.63 12.46
N VAL A 224 7.45 -6.28 11.55
CA VAL A 224 7.25 -7.73 11.52
C VAL A 224 7.62 -8.27 10.14
N GLY A 225 7.90 -9.58 10.06
CA GLY A 225 8.25 -10.24 8.79
C GLY A 225 9.44 -9.60 8.07
N GLY A 226 10.50 -9.25 8.80
CA GLY A 226 11.68 -8.62 8.20
C GLY A 226 11.36 -7.33 7.42
N GLY A 227 10.39 -6.54 7.88
CA GLY A 227 9.92 -5.30 7.23
C GLY A 227 8.77 -5.51 6.23
N TRP A 228 8.12 -6.66 6.22
CA TRP A 228 6.90 -6.89 5.41
C TRP A 228 5.65 -6.33 6.05
N GLY A 229 5.71 -6.05 7.35
CA GLY A 229 4.61 -5.39 8.03
C GLY A 229 5.05 -4.49 9.18
N HIS A 230 4.07 -3.79 9.71
CA HIS A 230 4.17 -2.91 10.86
C HIS A 230 3.21 -3.40 11.93
N SER A 231 3.72 -3.62 13.14
CA SER A 231 2.89 -3.78 14.32
C SER A 231 2.56 -2.41 14.89
N VAL A 232 1.30 -2.19 15.26
CA VAL A 232 0.76 -0.92 15.76
C VAL A 232 0.05 -1.14 17.09
N TYR A 233 0.42 -0.38 18.11
CA TYR A 233 -0.40 -0.23 19.32
C TYR A 233 -1.47 0.81 19.05
N SER A 234 -2.73 0.36 19.00
CA SER A 234 -3.89 1.20 18.75
C SER A 234 -4.66 1.44 20.05
N LEU A 235 -5.29 2.61 20.18
CA LEU A 235 -6.22 2.89 21.28
C LEU A 235 -7.50 2.06 21.18
N VAL A 236 -7.96 1.84 19.95
CA VAL A 236 -9.15 1.03 19.63
C VAL A 236 -8.66 -0.31 19.08
N PRO A 237 -8.94 -1.45 19.75
CA PRO A 237 -8.60 -2.76 19.23
C PRO A 237 -9.17 -2.97 17.83
N GLY A 238 -8.50 -3.78 17.03
CA GLY A 238 -9.04 -4.20 15.73
C GLY A 238 -10.10 -5.28 15.90
N VAL A 239 -11.04 -5.34 14.95
CA VAL A 239 -12.08 -6.38 14.90
C VAL A 239 -12.19 -6.99 13.51
N ALA A 240 -12.77 -8.19 13.43
CA ALA A 240 -12.93 -8.91 12.17
C ALA A 240 -13.64 -8.04 11.10
N GLY A 241 -13.15 -8.13 9.87
CA GLY A 241 -13.62 -7.36 8.70
C GLY A 241 -13.08 -5.94 8.58
N GLU A 242 -12.18 -5.51 9.46
CA GLU A 242 -11.42 -4.27 9.27
C GLU A 242 -10.16 -4.46 8.41
N SER A 243 -9.82 -5.71 8.07
CA SER A 243 -8.75 -6.07 7.13
C SER A 243 -8.85 -5.27 5.84
N GLY A 244 -7.73 -4.75 5.37
CA GLY A 244 -7.59 -3.83 4.24
C GLY A 244 -7.60 -2.35 4.62
N SER A 245 -8.06 -1.97 5.83
CA SER A 245 -8.13 -0.56 6.26
C SER A 245 -6.79 0.18 6.11
N PRO A 246 -6.81 1.47 5.72
CA PRO A 246 -5.60 2.24 5.47
C PRO A 246 -4.87 2.62 6.77
N LEU A 247 -3.55 2.71 6.69
CA LEU A 247 -2.68 3.30 7.72
C LEU A 247 -1.86 4.45 7.12
N LEU A 248 -1.92 5.61 7.77
CA LEU A 248 -1.20 6.83 7.45
C LEU A 248 -0.19 7.15 8.55
N ASP A 249 0.92 7.80 8.21
CA ASP A 249 1.78 8.45 9.19
C ASP A 249 1.34 9.89 9.51
N GLY A 250 2.08 10.56 10.40
CA GLY A 250 1.82 11.95 10.81
C GLY A 250 1.99 13.01 9.72
N GLU A 251 2.47 12.62 8.53
CA GLU A 251 2.56 13.47 7.35
C GLU A 251 1.51 13.09 6.28
N GLY A 252 0.57 12.19 6.59
CA GLY A 252 -0.46 11.76 5.64
C GLY A 252 0.04 10.84 4.54
N ARG A 253 1.19 10.20 4.73
CA ARG A 253 1.74 9.23 3.76
C ARG A 253 1.18 7.85 4.05
N ALA A 254 0.76 7.15 3.00
CA ALA A 254 0.25 5.79 3.08
C ALA A 254 1.37 4.82 3.50
N LEU A 255 1.18 4.18 4.65
CA LEU A 255 2.15 3.32 5.33
C LEU A 255 1.82 1.84 5.12
N GLY A 256 0.55 1.46 5.25
CA GLY A 256 0.16 0.05 5.19
C GLY A 256 -1.34 -0.19 5.02
N VAL A 257 -1.68 -1.44 4.75
CA VAL A 257 -3.06 -1.96 4.75
C VAL A 257 -3.21 -2.97 5.88
N LEU A 258 -4.30 -2.90 6.64
CA LEU A 258 -4.52 -3.77 7.79
C LEU A 258 -4.53 -5.23 7.32
N SER A 259 -3.64 -6.06 7.86
CA SER A 259 -3.51 -7.46 7.47
C SER A 259 -4.01 -8.39 8.57
N SER A 260 -3.54 -8.23 9.80
CA SER A 260 -3.86 -9.16 10.87
C SER A 260 -4.15 -8.45 12.18
N LEU A 261 -4.90 -9.13 13.02
CA LEU A 261 -5.16 -8.76 14.39
C LEU A 261 -4.28 -9.66 15.28
N SER A 262 -2.98 -9.35 15.36
CA SER A 262 -2.07 -10.18 16.13
C SER A 262 -2.18 -9.88 17.63
N THR A 263 -2.60 -10.89 18.39
CA THR A 263 -2.46 -10.91 19.84
C THR A 263 -1.18 -11.67 20.20
N THR A 264 -0.03 -11.01 20.16
CA THR A 264 1.11 -11.57 20.92
C THR A 264 0.78 -11.45 22.40
N ALA A 265 1.01 -12.53 23.16
CA ALA A 265 0.34 -12.84 24.43
C ALA A 265 0.55 -11.86 25.59
N ASP A 266 1.23 -10.72 25.39
CA ASP A 266 1.42 -9.69 26.43
C ASP A 266 0.93 -8.29 26.01
N ARG A 267 0.74 -8.01 24.71
CA ARG A 267 0.22 -6.71 24.22
C ARG A 267 -0.56 -6.88 22.90
N PRO A 268 -1.87 -6.59 22.87
CA PRO A 268 -2.63 -6.60 21.62
C PRO A 268 -2.07 -5.56 20.65
N SER A 269 -1.74 -5.98 19.44
CA SER A 269 -1.35 -5.10 18.34
C SER A 269 -2.20 -5.35 17.11
N ILE A 270 -2.20 -4.39 16.20
CA ILE A 270 -2.77 -4.56 14.87
C ILE A 270 -1.59 -4.58 13.91
N GLU A 271 -1.56 -5.57 13.02
CA GLU A 271 -0.53 -5.70 11.99
C GLU A 271 -1.03 -5.20 10.65
N TYR A 272 -0.17 -4.46 9.98
CA TYR A 272 -0.41 -3.90 8.66
C TYR A 272 0.68 -4.39 7.73
N THR A 273 0.34 -4.84 6.52
CA THR A 273 1.33 -5.06 5.47
C THR A 273 1.96 -3.72 5.08
N ASP A 274 3.29 -3.67 4.97
CA ASP A 274 4.02 -2.50 4.46
C ASP A 274 3.60 -2.26 3.00
N LEU A 275 2.97 -1.11 2.77
CA LEU A 275 2.37 -0.83 1.47
C LEU A 275 3.43 -0.66 0.39
N ARG A 276 4.56 -0.02 0.69
CA ARG A 276 5.62 0.18 -0.29
C ARG A 276 6.16 -1.15 -0.77
N ARG A 277 6.49 -2.04 0.17
CA ARG A 277 7.05 -3.35 -0.12
C ARG A 277 6.09 -4.25 -0.89
N ALA A 278 4.80 -4.20 -0.56
CA ALA A 278 3.76 -4.92 -1.29
C ALA A 278 3.56 -4.38 -2.72
N LEU A 279 3.59 -3.06 -2.91
CA LEU A 279 3.54 -2.44 -4.25
C LEU A 279 4.78 -2.79 -5.07
N ASP A 280 5.97 -2.77 -4.47
CA ASP A 280 7.21 -3.21 -5.13
C ASP A 280 7.15 -4.70 -5.49
N TYR A 281 6.37 -5.53 -4.75
CA TYR A 281 6.11 -6.93 -5.10
C TYR A 281 5.20 -7.03 -6.30
N ALA A 282 4.10 -6.29 -6.31
CA ALA A 282 3.20 -6.22 -7.45
C ALA A 282 3.96 -5.77 -8.72
N GLU A 283 4.76 -4.71 -8.64
CA GLU A 283 5.50 -4.14 -9.78
C GLU A 283 6.48 -5.15 -10.39
N ARG A 284 7.27 -5.86 -9.57
CA ARG A 284 8.28 -6.82 -10.07
C ARG A 284 7.69 -8.16 -10.52
N THR A 285 6.40 -8.39 -10.29
CA THR A 285 5.74 -9.66 -10.59
C THR A 285 4.74 -9.53 -11.74
N ASP A 286 3.45 -9.49 -11.43
CA ASP A 286 2.32 -9.47 -12.36
C ASP A 286 1.23 -8.48 -11.92
N GLY A 287 1.58 -7.54 -11.04
CA GLY A 287 0.71 -6.43 -10.67
C GLY A 287 0.37 -5.54 -11.87
N PRO A 288 -0.72 -4.74 -11.76
CA PRO A 288 -1.08 -3.80 -12.81
C PRO A 288 0.10 -2.86 -13.13
N PRO A 289 0.49 -2.69 -14.41
CA PRO A 289 1.65 -1.91 -14.78
C PRO A 289 1.44 -0.41 -14.47
N GLY A 290 2.45 0.26 -13.92
CA GLY A 290 2.36 1.68 -13.60
C GLY A 290 1.30 2.01 -12.55
N LEU A 291 1.01 1.07 -11.65
CA LEU A 291 0.09 1.29 -10.53
C LEU A 291 0.56 2.48 -9.67
N ALA A 292 -0.30 3.49 -9.56
CA ALA A 292 -0.03 4.72 -8.83
C ALA A 292 -1.10 4.96 -7.77
N LEU A 293 -0.68 5.37 -6.58
CA LEU A 293 -1.59 5.80 -5.52
C LEU A 293 -2.34 7.06 -5.95
N ALA A 294 -3.66 7.07 -5.80
CA ALA A 294 -4.45 8.28 -6.00
C ALA A 294 -4.28 9.22 -4.79
N ALA A 295 -3.93 10.48 -5.05
CA ALA A 295 -3.72 11.46 -4.01
C ALA A 295 -5.05 12.01 -3.46
N GLY A 296 -5.16 12.08 -2.13
CA GLY A 296 -6.28 12.71 -1.43
C GLY A 296 -6.09 14.20 -1.19
N PRO A 297 -6.99 14.86 -0.43
CA PRO A 297 -6.82 16.22 0.03
C PRO A 297 -5.69 16.30 1.08
N PRO A 298 -5.29 17.50 1.51
CA PRO A 298 -4.31 17.65 2.60
C PRO A 298 -4.68 16.85 3.84
N PHE A 299 -3.67 16.24 4.46
CA PHE A 299 -3.85 15.46 5.68
C PHE A 299 -4.02 16.33 6.94
N THR A 300 -4.77 15.82 7.92
CA THR A 300 -4.80 16.35 9.30
C THR A 300 -4.77 15.24 10.34
N ALA A 301 -3.85 15.34 11.30
CA ALA A 301 -3.82 14.48 12.49
C ALA A 301 -4.86 14.87 13.55
N THR A 302 -5.56 16.00 13.37
CA THR A 302 -6.54 16.55 14.32
C THR A 302 -7.84 16.91 13.61
N PRO A 303 -8.54 15.92 13.04
CA PRO A 303 -9.76 16.15 12.29
C PRO A 303 -10.87 16.72 13.18
N SER A 304 -11.62 17.69 12.63
CA SER A 304 -12.79 18.25 13.30
C SER A 304 -13.86 17.18 13.53
N GLY A 305 -14.49 17.18 14.71
CA GLY A 305 -15.57 16.24 15.03
C GLY A 305 -15.10 14.87 15.55
N VAL A 306 -13.78 14.64 15.64
CA VAL A 306 -13.21 13.47 16.34
C VAL A 306 -12.71 13.90 17.71
N ASP A 307 -13.03 13.13 18.76
CA ASP A 307 -12.52 13.39 20.11
C ASP A 307 -10.98 13.26 20.11
N PRO A 308 -10.21 14.31 20.45
CA PRO A 308 -8.75 14.23 20.51
C PRO A 308 -8.24 13.12 21.44
N ARG A 309 -9.02 12.70 22.45
CA ARG A 309 -8.65 11.58 23.34
C ARG A 309 -8.68 10.23 22.62
N ALA A 310 -9.52 10.09 21.59
CA ALA A 310 -9.58 8.89 20.76
C ALA A 310 -8.41 8.83 19.74
N LEU A 311 -7.66 9.93 19.60
CA LEU A 311 -6.50 10.05 18.71
C LEU A 311 -5.17 10.19 19.47
N ALA A 312 -5.20 10.15 20.80
CA ALA A 312 -3.99 10.27 21.60
C ALA A 312 -3.06 9.10 21.31
N VAL A 313 -1.77 9.37 21.10
CA VAL A 313 -0.80 8.30 20.94
C VAL A 313 -0.67 7.59 22.29
N PRO A 314 -0.87 6.26 22.36
CA PRO A 314 -0.68 5.52 23.59
C PRO A 314 0.72 5.81 24.13
N ALA A 315 0.84 6.12 25.42
CA ALA A 315 2.14 6.10 26.07
C ALA A 315 2.67 4.67 25.91
N GLY A 316 3.67 4.47 25.06
CA GLY A 316 4.36 3.19 24.96
C GLY A 316 4.86 2.79 26.35
N PRO A 317 5.07 1.50 26.65
CA PRO A 317 5.67 1.15 27.92
C PRO A 317 7.03 1.86 28.03
N GLY A 318 7.39 2.25 29.25
CA GLY A 318 8.73 2.72 29.54
C GLY A 318 9.72 1.68 29.01
N ILE A 319 10.56 2.11 28.08
CA ILE A 319 11.70 1.32 27.60
C ILE A 319 12.68 1.27 28.77
N GLY A 320 12.54 0.23 29.60
CA GLY A 320 13.48 -0.13 30.66
C GLY A 320 14.58 -1.03 30.12
#